data_AF-A0A0F9CYF4-F1
#
_entry.id   AF-A0A0F9CYF4-F1
#
_cell.length_a   1.000
_cell.length_b   1.000
_cell.length_c   1.000
_cell.angle_alpha   90.00
_cell.angle_beta   90.00
_cell.angle_gamma   90.00
#
_symmetry.space_group_name_H-M   'P 1'
#
loop_
_entity.id
_entity.type
_entity.pdbx_description
1 polymer ?
#
loop_
_entity_poly.entity_id
_entity_poly.type
_entity_poly.pdbx_seq_one_letter_code
_entity_poly.pdbx_strand_id
1 'polypeptide(L)' 'MLTDVLHEQDEKQAELLRSVLDCTTDGVVVVDEAGEVVLFNPAAAELLKIKEGERLGLRARVFLPEDETTP' A
#
# COMPACT_ATOMS: atom_id res chain seq x y z
N MET A 1 24.06 -14.38 -15.71
CA MET A 1 23.60 -15.63 -15.05
C MET A 1 23.26 -15.43 -13.58
N LEU A 2 24.16 -14.93 -12.71
CA LEU A 2 23.84 -14.68 -11.29
C LEU A 2 22.93 -13.46 -11.07
N THR A 3 23.15 -12.37 -11.80
CA THR A 3 22.29 -11.17 -11.77
C THR A 3 20.88 -11.46 -12.28
N ASP A 4 20.74 -12.28 -13.33
CA ASP A 4 19.43 -12.64 -13.90
C ASP A 4 18.58 -13.45 -12.91
N VAL A 5 19.18 -14.38 -12.16
CA VAL A 5 18.49 -15.18 -11.13
C VAL A 5 18.08 -14.33 -9.92
N LEU A 6 18.90 -13.34 -9.55
CA LEU A 6 18.56 -12.41 -8.46
C LEU A 6 17.37 -11.52 -8.85
N HIS A 7 17.37 -10.95 -10.06
CA HIS A 7 16.23 -10.19 -10.59
C HIS A 7 14.94 -11.03 -10.66
N GLU A 8 15.04 -12.29 -11.11
CA GLU A 8 13.87 -13.18 -11.16
C GLU A 8 13.30 -13.49 -9.77
N GLN A 9 14.15 -13.60 -8.74
CA GLN A 9 13.68 -13.78 -7.36
C GLN A 9 12.98 -12.53 -6.82
N ASP A 10 13.54 -11.35 -7.08
CA ASP A 10 12.95 -10.07 -6.63
C ASP A 10 11.58 -9.85 -7.28
N GLU A 11 11.45 -10.13 -8.59
CA GLU A 11 10.18 -10.04 -9.31
C GLU A 11 9.13 -11.01 -8.75
N LYS A 12 9.52 -12.28 -8.51
CA LYS A 12 8.63 -13.27 -7.91
C LYS A 12 8.15 -12.89 -6.51
N GLN A 13 9.03 -12.29 -5.70
CA GLN A 13 8.64 -11.80 -4.38
C GLN A 13 7.68 -10.62 -4.47
N ALA A 14 7.92 -9.68 -5.40
CA ALA A 14 7.04 -8.55 -5.62
C ALA A 14 5.64 -9.00 -6.10
N GLU A 15 5.58 -9.97 -7.01
CA GLU A 15 4.31 -10.54 -7.50
C GLU A 15 3.54 -11.28 -6.40
N LEU A 16 4.24 -12.05 -5.56
CA LEU A 16 3.61 -12.72 -4.42
C LEU A 16 3.04 -11.71 -3.42
N LEU A 17 3.83 -10.69 -3.06
CA LEU A 17 3.38 -9.61 -2.17
C LEU A 17 2.16 -8.90 -2.75
N ARG A 18 2.19 -8.58 -4.04
CA ARG A 18 1.05 -7.96 -4.73
C ARG A 18 -0.19 -8.84 -4.70
N SER A 19 -0.04 -10.13 -5.00
CA SER A 19 -1.15 -11.10 -4.96
C SER A 19 -1.77 -11.21 -3.57
N VAL A 20 -0.94 -11.23 -2.52
CA VAL A 20 -1.41 -11.24 -1.12
C VAL A 20 -2.18 -9.97 -0.80
N LEU A 21 -1.65 -8.80 -1.15
CA LEU A 21 -2.30 -7.52 -0.91
C LEU A 21 -3.65 -7.40 -1.65
N ASP A 22 -3.70 -7.83 -2.91
CA ASP A 22 -4.89 -7.78 -3.75
C ASP A 22 -6.01 -8.72 -3.25
N CYS A 23 -5.65 -9.85 -2.61
CA CYS A 23 -6.62 -10.83 -2.11
C CYS A 23 -7.02 -10.62 -0.63
N THR A 24 -6.35 -9.72 0.08
CA THR A 24 -6.61 -9.49 1.51
C THR A 24 -7.86 -8.64 1.69
N THR A 25 -8.75 -9.05 2.61
CA THR A 25 -9.97 -8.30 2.95
C THR A 25 -9.73 -7.11 3.85
N ASP A 26 -8.63 -7.11 4.59
CA ASP A 26 -8.23 -5.98 5.42
C ASP A 26 -7.64 -4.87 4.56
N GLY A 27 -8.02 -3.62 4.86
CA GLY A 27 -7.45 -2.45 4.21
C GLY A 27 -6.00 -2.24 4.65
N VAL A 28 -5.07 -2.31 3.70
CA VAL A 28 -3.65 -2.05 3.93
C VAL A 28 -3.26 -0.73 3.26
N VAL A 29 -2.65 0.16 4.05
CA VAL A 29 -2.03 1.42 3.58
C VAL A 29 -0.60 1.46 4.10
N VAL A 30 0.33 1.75 3.20
CA VAL A 30 1.76 1.93 3.53
C VAL A 30 2.11 3.39 3.35
N VAL A 31 2.85 3.94 4.31
CA VAL A 31 3.38 5.30 4.28
C VAL A 31 4.89 5.35 4.30
N ASP A 32 5.46 6.44 3.79
CA ASP A 32 6.85 6.79 4.01
C ASP A 32 7.09 7.44 5.39
N GLU A 33 8.33 7.85 5.65
CA GLU A 33 8.74 8.51 6.89
C GLU A 33 8.06 9.87 7.12
N ALA A 34 7.61 10.54 6.05
CA ALA A 34 6.86 11.80 6.13
C ALA A 34 5.35 11.57 6.35
N GLY A 35 4.92 10.31 6.33
CA GLY A 35 3.54 9.88 6.45
C GLY A 35 2.75 9.96 5.14
N GLU A 36 3.41 10.10 3.99
CA GLU A 36 2.77 10.08 2.67
C GLU A 36 2.48 8.65 2.22
N VAL A 37 1.28 8.43 1.69
CA VAL A 37 0.88 7.12 1.18
C VAL A 37 1.68 6.76 -0.06
N VAL A 38 2.38 5.63 0.03
CA VAL A 38 3.18 5.05 -1.06
C VAL A 38 2.52 3.81 -1.67
N LEU A 39 1.63 3.13 -0.93
CA LEU A 39 0.87 1.98 -1.41
C LEU A 39 -0.45 1.86 -0.66
N PHE A 40 -1.50 1.43 -1.36
CA PHE A 40 -2.73 0.95 -0.75
C PHE A 40 -3.28 -0.23 -1.57
N ASN A 41 -3.89 -1.20 -0.91
CA ASN A 41 -4.51 -2.36 -1.58
C ASN A 41 -5.97 -2.08 -1.99
N PRO A 42 -6.61 -2.94 -2.81
CA PRO A 42 -8.00 -2.76 -3.22
C PRO A 42 -8.98 -2.67 -2.04
N ALA A 43 -8.80 -3.46 -0.99
CA ALA A 43 -9.65 -3.39 0.20
C ALA A 43 -9.57 -2.02 0.90
N ALA A 44 -8.38 -1.43 1.02
CA ALA A 44 -8.23 -0.06 1.52
C ALA A 44 -8.93 0.95 0.60
N ALA A 45 -8.87 0.73 -0.72
CA ALA A 45 -9.54 1.60 -1.67
C ALA A 45 -11.06 1.62 -1.45
N GLU A 46 -11.65 0.44 -1.25
CA GLU A 46 -13.08 0.28 -0.96
C GLU A 46 -13.47 0.88 0.38
N LEU A 47 -12.74 0.57 1.44
CA LEU A 47 -13.03 1.03 2.81
C LEU A 47 -12.94 2.56 2.92
N LEU A 48 -11.94 3.16 2.27
CA LEU A 48 -11.69 4.60 2.30
C LEU A 48 -12.50 5.35 1.23
N LYS A 49 -13.23 4.61 0.36
CA LYS A 49 -14.02 5.14 -0.77
C LYS A 49 -13.20 6.00 -1.72
N ILE A 50 -12.04 5.49 -2.11
CA ILE A 50 -11.06 6.19 -2.94
C ILE A 50 -10.92 5.49 -4.30
N LYS A 51 -10.79 6.28 -5.38
CA LYS A 51 -10.57 5.69 -6.70
C LYS A 51 -9.10 5.32 -6.88
N GLU A 52 -8.86 4.27 -7.66
CA GLU A 52 -7.50 3.87 -8.07
C GLU A 52 -6.78 5.06 -8.73
N GLY A 53 -5.56 5.35 -8.27
CA GLY A 53 -4.71 6.42 -8.79
C GLY A 53 -4.99 7.83 -8.26
N GLU A 54 -6.05 8.04 -7.46
CA GLU A 54 -6.44 9.39 -7.02
C GLU A 54 -5.67 9.89 -5.78
N ARG A 55 -4.85 9.05 -5.12
CA ARG A 55 -4.35 9.32 -3.75
C ARG A 55 -2.91 8.92 -3.41
N LEU A 56 -2.03 8.73 -4.40
CA LEU A 56 -0.59 8.65 -4.10
C LEU A 56 -0.08 10.04 -3.66
N GLY A 57 0.69 10.11 -2.58
CA GLY A 57 1.23 11.37 -2.02
C GLY A 57 0.31 12.12 -1.05
N LEU A 58 -0.84 11.55 -0.66
CA LEU A 58 -1.63 12.10 0.45
C LEU A 58 -1.07 11.63 1.78
N ARG A 59 -1.15 12.46 2.82
CA ARG A 59 -0.77 12.03 4.18
C ARG A 59 -1.79 11.06 4.75
N ALA A 60 -1.34 9.93 5.30
CA ALA A 60 -2.25 8.89 5.79
C ALA A 60 -3.16 9.34 6.94
N ARG A 61 -2.78 10.37 7.69
CA ARG A 61 -3.65 10.97 8.72
C ARG A 61 -5.02 11.43 8.21
N VAL A 62 -5.16 11.67 6.90
CA VAL A 62 -6.46 12.02 6.28
C VAL A 62 -7.46 10.87 6.38
N PHE A 63 -6.99 9.63 6.61
CA PHE A 63 -7.83 8.44 6.74
C PHE A 63 -8.14 8.06 8.19
N LEU A 64 -7.50 8.72 9.17
CA LEU A 64 -7.72 8.45 10.58
C LEU A 64 -8.94 9.23 11.08
N PRO A 65 -9.74 8.68 12.01
CA PRO A 65 -10.75 9.43 12.74
C PRO A 65 -10.11 10.62 13.47
N GLU A 66 -10.85 11.72 13.63
CA GLU A 66 -10.37 12.94 14.28
C GLU A 66 -9.82 12.67 15.71
N ASP A 67 -10.41 11.69 16.40
CA ASP A 67 -10.08 11.33 17.78
C ASP A 67 -8.79 10.49 17.93
N GLU A 68 -8.27 9.92 16.85
CA GLU A 68 -7.04 9.10 16.87
C GLU A 68 -5.79 9.87 16.41
N THR A 69 -5.93 11.17 16.14
CA THR A 69 -4.80 12.05 15.85
C THR A 69 -4.05 12.40 17.13
N THR A 70 -3.30 11.44 17.67
CA THR A 70 -2.35 11.73 18.76
C THR A 70 -1.30 12.71 18.22
N PRO A 71 -1.00 13.82 18.93
CA PRO A 71 -0.14 14.90 18.43
C PRO A 71 1.31 14.47 18.13
#